data_AF-A0A318PWX8-F1
#
_entry.id   AF-A0A318PWX8-F1
#
_cell.length_a   1.000
_cell.length_b   1.000
_cell.length_c   1.000
_cell.angle_alpha   90.00
_cell.angle_beta   90.00
_cell.angle_gamma   90.00
#
_symmetry.space_group_name_H-M   'P 1'
#
loop_
_entity.id
_entity.type
_entity.pdbx_description
1 polymer ?
#
loop_
_entity_poly.entity_id
_entity_poly.type
_entity_poly.pdbx_seq_one_letter_code
_entity_poly.pdbx_strand_id
1 'polypeptide(L)'
;MTEALTPDVHDILDDHGERIGFLERWRDSADGKIDDTRREVGAIRAEMQAQYAATSSALERQSRNMQDLTRQLAEQNGAQKERNRLEQAKLTKARIAESRWKKRAAICGLVFAVFGAVGGTILSSQTWDDYFFANVPFLHHHVGTAP
;
A
#
# COMPACT_ATOMS: atom_id res chain seq x y z
N MET A 1 -20.37 11.72 102.02
CA MET A 1 -20.29 13.17 101.78
C MET A 1 -19.40 13.36 100.57
N THR A 2 -19.99 13.59 99.40
CA THR A 2 -19.25 13.93 98.18
C THR A 2 -19.14 15.44 98.13
N GLU A 3 -17.99 15.95 98.58
CA GLU A 3 -17.65 17.36 98.47
C GLU A 3 -17.45 17.66 96.98
N ALA A 4 -18.39 18.41 96.39
CA ALA A 4 -18.29 18.83 95.00
C ALA A 4 -17.21 19.91 94.93
N LEU A 5 -15.99 19.49 94.59
CA LEU A 5 -14.86 20.36 94.32
C LEU A 5 -15.20 21.16 93.05
N THR A 6 -15.76 22.36 93.22
CA THR A 6 -15.92 23.30 92.11
C THR A 6 -14.53 23.71 91.64
N PRO A 7 -14.15 23.48 90.37
CA PRO A 7 -12.84 23.85 89.87
C PRO A 7 -12.60 25.34 90.07
N ASP A 8 -11.39 25.71 90.49
CA ASP A 8 -11.00 27.12 90.61
C ASP A 8 -11.11 27.80 89.24
N VAL A 9 -11.60 29.04 89.23
CA VAL A 9 -11.77 29.83 88.00
C VAL A 9 -10.42 30.02 87.30
N HIS A 10 -9.33 30.08 88.08
CA HIS A 10 -7.98 30.16 87.55
C HIS A 10 -7.56 28.90 86.76
N ASP A 11 -7.87 27.70 87.26
CA ASP A 11 -7.57 26.45 86.55
C ASP A 11 -8.32 26.35 85.22
N ILE A 12 -9.58 26.82 85.18
CA ILE A 12 -10.39 26.86 83.96
C ILE A 12 -9.82 27.86 82.95
N LEU A 13 -9.31 29.01 83.42
CA LEU A 13 -8.69 30.01 82.55
C LEU A 13 -7.37 29.51 81.96
N ASP A 14 -6.55 28.81 82.74
CA ASP A 14 -5.28 28.25 82.29
C ASP A 14 -5.51 27.13 81.24
N ASP A 15 -6.45 26.21 81.48
CA ASP A 15 -6.85 25.19 80.49
C ASP A 15 -7.33 25.84 79.17
N HIS A 16 -8.17 26.87 79.28
CA HIS A 16 -8.62 27.60 78.09
C HIS A 16 -7.48 28.35 77.39
N GLY A 17 -6.52 28.92 78.12
CA GLY A 17 -5.35 29.57 77.55
C GLY A 17 -4.47 28.61 76.76
N GLU A 18 -4.20 27.42 77.31
CA GLU A 18 -3.46 26.37 76.62
C GLU A 18 -4.19 25.87 75.37
N ARG A 19 -5.51 25.68 75.49
CA ARG A 19 -6.36 25.22 74.40
C ARG A 19 -6.46 26.25 73.27
N ILE A 20 -6.58 27.54 73.58
CA ILE A 20 -6.55 28.62 72.59
C ILE A 20 -5.20 28.64 71.88
N GLY A 21 -4.08 28.59 72.63
CA GLY A 21 -2.75 28.56 72.03
C GLY A 21 -2.51 27.33 71.14
N PHE A 22 -3.06 26.17 71.50
CA PHE A 22 -3.05 24.99 70.64
C PHE A 22 -3.86 25.20 69.35
N LEU A 23 -5.07 25.76 69.47
CA LEU A 23 -5.94 26.02 68.32
C LEU A 23 -5.32 27.02 67.34
N GLU A 24 -4.64 28.06 67.83
CA GLU A 24 -3.92 29.02 66.98
C GLU A 24 -2.79 28.36 66.20
N ARG A 25 -1.94 27.56 66.87
CA ARG A 25 -0.87 26.80 66.20
C ARG A 25 -1.42 25.80 65.17
N TRP A 26 -2.55 25.16 65.49
CA TRP A 26 -3.21 24.24 64.58
C TRP A 26 -3.75 24.97 63.35
N ARG A 27 -4.40 26.13 63.54
CA ARG A 27 -4.90 26.98 62.46
C ARG A 27 -3.75 27.41 61.54
N ASP A 28 -2.67 27.94 62.10
CA ASP A 28 -1.54 28.42 61.30
C ASP A 28 -0.89 27.28 60.49
N SER A 29 -0.82 26.07 61.06
CA SER A 29 -0.37 24.88 60.34
C SER A 29 -1.34 24.46 59.23
N ALA A 30 -2.65 24.55 59.48
CA ALA A 30 -3.68 24.24 58.49
C ALA A 30 -3.66 25.22 57.32
N ASP A 31 -3.54 26.53 57.60
CA ASP A 31 -3.44 27.57 56.58
C ASP A 31 -2.19 27.37 55.70
N GLY A 32 -1.04 27.03 56.30
CA GLY A 32 0.17 26.70 55.54
C GLY A 32 -0.03 25.53 54.57
N LYS A 33 -0.72 24.46 55.00
CA LYS A 33 -1.03 23.31 54.14
C LYS A 33 -2.00 23.66 53.00
N ILE A 34 -2.96 24.54 53.27
CA ILE A 34 -3.91 25.03 52.25
C ILE A 34 -3.18 25.84 51.20
N ASP A 35 -2.25 26.72 51.59
CA ASP A 35 -1.44 27.51 50.67
C ASP A 35 -0.52 26.63 49.82
N ASP A 36 0.13 25.63 50.41
CA ASP A 36 0.94 24.66 49.68
C ASP A 36 0.10 23.87 48.66
N THR A 37 -1.08 23.39 49.07
CA THR A 37 -2.02 22.69 48.17
C THR A 37 -2.46 23.61 47.03
N ARG A 38 -2.74 24.89 47.32
CA ARG A 38 -3.13 25.87 46.31
C ARG A 38 -2.03 26.11 45.29
N ARG A 39 -0.78 26.17 45.75
CA ARG A 39 0.40 26.31 44.88
C ARG A 39 0.58 25.06 44.00
N GLU A 40 0.44 23.87 44.56
CA GLU A 40 0.56 22.60 43.83
C GLU A 40 -0.53 22.48 42.76
N VAL A 41 -1.79 22.76 43.09
CA VAL A 41 -2.90 22.77 42.12
C VAL A 41 -2.67 23.79 41.02
N GLY A 42 -2.12 24.96 41.36
CA GLY A 42 -1.72 25.97 40.39
C GLY A 42 -0.66 25.46 39.41
N ALA A 43 0.37 24.79 39.92
CA ALA A 43 1.43 24.20 39.11
C ALA A 43 0.90 23.08 38.20
N ILE A 44 0.08 22.16 38.73
CA ILE A 44 -0.55 21.08 37.95
C ILE A 44 -1.41 21.65 36.83
N ARG A 45 -2.19 22.71 37.10
CA ARG A 45 -3.02 23.35 36.07
C ARG A 45 -2.17 23.97 34.96
N ALA A 46 -1.06 24.62 35.31
CA ALA A 46 -0.14 25.20 34.34
C ALA A 46 0.52 24.11 33.48
N GLU A 47 0.97 23.02 34.09
CA GLU A 47 1.55 21.87 33.38
C GLU A 47 0.53 21.22 32.44
N MET A 48 -0.69 20.99 32.93
CA MET A 48 -1.77 20.40 32.15
C MET A 48 -2.13 21.29 30.93
N GLN A 49 -2.16 22.60 31.11
CA GLN A 49 -2.39 23.54 30.01
C GLN A 49 -1.26 23.51 28.96
N ALA A 50 -0.01 23.39 29.40
CA ALA A 50 1.14 23.23 28.51
C ALA A 50 1.08 21.89 27.74
N GLN A 51 0.74 20.79 28.42
CA GLN A 51 0.56 19.49 27.78
C GLN A 51 -0.57 19.53 26.75
N TYR A 52 -1.73 20.12 27.06
CA TYR A 52 -2.82 20.27 26.09
C TYR A 52 -2.41 21.06 24.85
N ALA A 53 -1.67 22.16 25.02
CA ALA A 53 -1.15 22.94 23.89
C ALA A 53 -0.18 22.11 23.02
N ALA A 54 0.70 21.33 23.65
CA ALA A 54 1.61 20.44 22.94
C ALA A 54 0.85 19.34 22.17
N THR A 55 -0.10 18.65 22.83
CA THR A 55 -0.88 17.56 22.24
C THR A 55 -1.78 18.05 21.11
N SER A 56 -2.46 19.18 21.27
CA SER A 56 -3.29 19.76 20.21
C SER A 56 -2.46 20.09 18.96
N SER A 57 -1.28 20.69 19.14
CA SER A 57 -0.38 20.97 18.03
C SER A 57 0.12 19.70 17.31
N ALA A 58 0.36 18.62 18.07
CA ALA A 58 0.78 17.33 17.52
C ALA A 58 -0.36 16.65 16.74
N LEU A 59 -1.58 16.65 17.29
CA LEU A 59 -2.77 16.11 16.63
C LEU A 59 -3.07 16.83 15.33
N GLU A 60 -2.90 18.15 15.29
CA GLU A 60 -3.14 18.91 14.07
C GLU A 60 -2.12 18.60 12.96
N ARG A 61 -0.85 18.44 13.32
CA ARG A 61 0.17 17.96 12.36
C ARG A 61 -0.15 16.55 11.86
N GLN A 62 -0.57 15.66 12.76
CA GLN A 62 -0.94 14.30 12.39
C GLN A 62 -2.14 14.27 11.44
N SER A 63 -3.15 15.12 11.67
CA SER A 63 -4.32 15.25 10.80
C SER A 63 -3.91 15.67 9.38
N ARG A 64 -3.04 16.69 9.26
CA ARG A 64 -2.53 17.15 7.95
C ARG A 64 -1.76 16.04 7.23
N ASN A 65 -0.91 15.30 7.94
CA ASN A 65 -0.16 14.19 7.36
C ASN A 65 -1.08 13.07 6.86
N MET A 66 -2.15 12.74 7.60
CA MET A 66 -3.14 11.74 7.17
C MET A 66 -3.91 12.19 5.93
N GLN A 67 -4.27 13.46 5.82
CA GLN A 67 -4.92 14.01 4.64
C GLN A 67 -4.00 13.95 3.42
N ASP A 68 -2.73 14.32 3.58
CA ASP A 68 -1.75 14.27 2.51
C ASP A 68 -1.49 12.83 2.06
N LEU A 69 -1.32 11.90 2.99
CA LEU A 69 -1.17 10.47 2.68
C LEU A 69 -2.39 9.93 1.93
N THR A 70 -3.59 10.33 2.34
CA THR A 70 -4.85 9.95 1.67
C THR A 70 -4.87 10.47 0.23
N ARG A 71 -4.43 11.72 0.02
CA ARG A 71 -4.32 12.32 -1.30
C ARG A 71 -3.30 11.59 -2.19
N GLN A 72 -2.10 11.33 -1.65
CA GLN A 72 -1.08 10.56 -2.37
C GLN A 72 -1.56 9.16 -2.73
N LEU A 73 -2.29 8.50 -1.83
CA LEU A 73 -2.86 7.17 -2.09
C LEU A 73 -3.91 7.23 -3.21
N ALA A 74 -4.78 8.24 -3.23
CA ALA A 74 -5.77 8.43 -4.28
C ALA A 74 -5.11 8.72 -5.64
N GLU A 75 -4.09 9.57 -5.67
CA GLU A 75 -3.32 9.88 -6.87
C GLU A 75 -2.59 8.64 -7.40
N GLN A 76 -1.93 7.87 -6.53
CA GLN A 76 -1.25 6.63 -6.90
C GLN A 76 -2.22 5.54 -7.36
N ASN A 77 -3.35 5.36 -6.69
CA ASN A 77 -4.34 4.35 -7.07
C ASN A 77 -5.01 4.71 -8.41
N GLY A 78 -5.30 5.99 -8.64
CA GLY A 78 -5.74 6.49 -9.94
C GLY A 78 -4.72 6.24 -11.05
N ALA A 79 -3.45 6.58 -10.81
CA ALA A 79 -2.36 6.36 -11.76
C ALA A 79 -2.13 4.86 -12.04
N GLN A 80 -2.20 4.01 -11.01
CA GLN A 80 -2.05 2.57 -11.15
C GLN A 80 -3.22 1.94 -11.90
N LYS A 81 -4.44 2.43 -11.67
CA LYS A 81 -5.63 2.00 -12.43
C LYS A 81 -5.50 2.30 -13.92
N GLU A 82 -5.01 3.49 -14.30
CA GLU A 82 -4.80 3.80 -15.72
C GLU A 82 -3.65 2.99 -16.33
N ARG A 83 -2.55 2.79 -15.59
CA ARG A 83 -1.47 1.90 -16.05
C ARG A 83 -1.95 0.48 -16.28
N ASN A 84 -2.74 -0.08 -15.37
CA ASN A 84 -3.35 -1.40 -15.51
C ASN A 84 -4.28 -1.46 -16.73
N ARG A 85 -5.06 -0.40 -16.98
CA ARG A 85 -5.93 -0.29 -18.17
C ARG A 85 -5.13 -0.31 -19.46
N LEU A 86 -4.03 0.44 -19.51
CA LEU A 86 -3.11 0.48 -20.66
C LEU A 86 -2.42 -0.87 -20.88
N GLU A 87 -2.00 -1.54 -19.82
CA GLU A 87 -1.40 -2.88 -19.91
C GLU A 87 -2.41 -3.92 -20.42
N GLN A 88 -3.65 -3.91 -19.92
CA GLN A 88 -4.72 -4.77 -20.45
C GLN A 88 -5.03 -4.46 -21.92
N ALA A 89 -5.04 -3.19 -22.32
CA ALA A 89 -5.20 -2.79 -23.71
C ALA A 89 -4.05 -3.27 -24.61
N LYS A 90 -2.81 -3.29 -24.09
CA LYS A 90 -1.65 -3.85 -24.81
C LYS A 90 -1.76 -5.37 -24.94
N LEU A 91 -2.12 -6.07 -23.87
CA LEU A 91 -2.28 -7.53 -23.86
C LEU A 91 -3.38 -7.99 -24.83
N THR A 92 -4.51 -7.28 -24.87
CA THR A 92 -5.61 -7.60 -25.80
C THR A 92 -5.19 -7.37 -27.25
N LYS A 93 -4.50 -6.27 -27.57
CA LYS A 93 -3.95 -6.02 -28.91
C LYS A 93 -2.92 -7.09 -29.32
N ALA A 94 -2.03 -7.47 -28.41
CA ALA A 94 -1.05 -8.54 -28.65
C ALA A 94 -1.74 -9.88 -28.94
N ARG A 95 -2.76 -10.26 -28.16
CA ARG A 95 -3.54 -11.49 -28.36
C ARG A 95 -4.25 -11.51 -29.73
N ILE A 96 -4.81 -10.37 -30.15
CA ILE A 96 -5.45 -10.25 -31.47
C ILE A 96 -4.41 -10.38 -32.59
N ALA A 97 -3.24 -9.73 -32.44
CA ALA A 97 -2.15 -9.85 -33.42
C ALA A 97 -1.67 -11.30 -33.54
N GLU A 98 -1.38 -11.98 -32.43
CA GLU A 98 -1.00 -13.39 -32.43
C GLU A 98 -2.02 -14.28 -33.14
N SER A 99 -3.32 -14.05 -32.92
CA SER A 99 -4.37 -14.81 -33.59
C SER A 99 -4.33 -14.63 -35.12
N ARG A 100 -3.99 -13.43 -35.60
CA ARG A 100 -3.88 -13.13 -37.03
C ARG A 100 -2.63 -13.78 -37.63
N TRP A 101 -1.50 -13.75 -36.93
CA TRP A 101 -0.27 -14.41 -37.36
C TRP A 101 -0.44 -15.94 -37.40
N LYS A 102 -1.10 -16.54 -36.41
CA LYS A 102 -1.43 -17.97 -36.41
C LYS A 102 -2.32 -18.35 -37.59
N LYS A 103 -3.36 -17.56 -37.90
CA LYS A 103 -4.22 -17.79 -39.08
C LYS A 103 -3.42 -17.68 -40.39
N ARG A 104 -2.56 -16.66 -40.53
CA ARG A 104 -1.73 -16.49 -41.73
C ARG A 104 -0.71 -17.62 -41.88
N ALA A 105 -0.07 -18.04 -40.80
CA ALA A 105 0.86 -19.17 -40.80
C ALA A 105 0.17 -20.47 -41.21
N ALA A 106 -1.04 -20.73 -40.71
CA ALA A 106 -1.83 -21.89 -41.12
C ALA A 106 -2.19 -21.86 -42.61
N ILE A 107 -2.59 -20.69 -43.15
CA ILE A 107 -2.88 -20.52 -44.58
C ILE A 107 -1.63 -20.75 -45.42
N CYS A 108 -0.49 -20.14 -45.05
CA CYS A 108 0.77 -20.34 -45.75
C CYS A 108 1.20 -21.82 -45.73
N GLY A 109 1.10 -22.49 -44.57
CA GLY A 109 1.38 -23.92 -44.45
C GLY A 109 0.50 -24.78 -45.36
N LEU A 110 -0.79 -24.46 -45.45
CA LEU A 110 -1.73 -25.17 -46.34
C LEU A 110 -1.37 -24.94 -47.81
N VAL A 111 -1.04 -23.70 -48.19
CA VAL A 111 -0.59 -23.37 -49.55
C VAL A 111 0.70 -24.12 -49.89
N PHE A 112 1.69 -24.13 -49.01
CA PHE A 112 2.93 -24.89 -49.22
C PHE A 112 2.69 -26.41 -49.25
N ALA A 113 1.76 -26.94 -48.46
CA ALA A 113 1.40 -28.35 -48.50
C ALA A 113 0.73 -28.72 -49.84
N VAL A 114 -0.16 -27.88 -50.36
CA VAL A 114 -0.79 -28.08 -51.68
C VAL A 114 0.24 -27.96 -52.80
N PHE A 115 1.08 -26.92 -52.81
CA PHE A 115 2.15 -26.79 -53.80
C PHE A 115 3.21 -27.89 -53.66
N GLY A 116 3.49 -28.39 -52.46
CA GLY A 116 4.37 -29.52 -52.23
C GLY A 116 3.77 -30.83 -52.75
N ALA A 117 2.48 -31.05 -52.55
CA ALA A 117 1.77 -32.24 -53.06
C ALA A 117 1.62 -32.21 -54.59
N VAL A 118 1.25 -31.06 -55.16
CA VAL A 118 1.13 -30.86 -56.62
C VAL A 118 2.52 -30.82 -57.27
N GLY A 119 3.49 -30.14 -56.66
CA GLY A 119 4.88 -30.10 -57.11
C GLY A 119 5.53 -31.48 -57.03
N GLY A 120 5.31 -32.25 -55.97
CA GLY A 120 5.81 -33.61 -55.84
C GLY A 120 5.14 -34.61 -56.81
N THR A 121 3.91 -34.34 -57.23
CA THR A 121 3.24 -35.14 -58.28
C THR A 121 3.66 -34.73 -59.70
N ILE A 122 3.94 -33.45 -59.95
CA ILE A 122 4.49 -32.97 -61.24
C ILE A 122 5.97 -33.35 -61.40
N LEU A 123 6.76 -33.36 -60.31
CA LEU A 123 8.15 -33.87 -60.31
C LEU A 123 8.23 -35.41 -60.21
N SER A 124 7.09 -36.12 -60.18
CA SER A 124 7.09 -37.56 -60.43
C SER A 124 7.67 -37.80 -61.82
N SER A 125 8.63 -38.71 -61.88
CA SER A 125 9.63 -38.95 -62.94
C SER A 125 9.12 -39.21 -64.36
N GLN A 126 7.84 -39.02 -64.64
CA GLN A 126 7.22 -39.28 -65.93
C GLN A 126 6.99 -38.01 -66.77
N THR A 127 6.72 -36.85 -66.14
CA THR A 127 6.42 -35.62 -66.92
C THR A 127 7.63 -34.70 -67.09
N TRP A 128 8.56 -34.74 -66.14
CA TRP A 128 9.78 -33.91 -66.18
C TRP A 128 10.82 -34.43 -67.17
N ASP A 129 10.96 -35.76 -67.27
CA ASP A 129 11.90 -36.40 -68.18
C ASP A 129 11.52 -36.11 -69.64
N ASP A 130 10.24 -36.24 -70.00
CA ASP A 130 9.74 -35.89 -71.34
C ASP A 130 9.89 -34.38 -71.64
N TYR A 131 9.60 -33.47 -70.71
CA TYR A 131 9.66 -32.02 -71.00
C TYR A 131 11.10 -31.48 -71.15
N PHE A 132 12.07 -32.06 -70.42
CA PHE A 132 13.48 -31.68 -70.52
C PHE A 132 14.24 -32.45 -71.60
N PHE A 133 13.96 -33.73 -71.81
CA PHE A 133 14.68 -34.57 -72.78
C PHE A 133 14.02 -34.69 -74.15
N ALA A 134 12.74 -34.31 -74.34
CA ALA A 134 12.14 -34.27 -75.70
C ALA A 134 12.76 -33.18 -76.60
N ASN A 135 13.45 -32.19 -76.05
CA ASN A 135 14.15 -31.15 -76.82
C ASN A 135 15.65 -31.43 -77.00
N VAL A 136 16.07 -32.68 -76.81
CA VAL A 136 17.48 -33.06 -76.83
C VAL A 136 17.74 -34.03 -78.00
N PRO A 137 18.39 -33.58 -79.09
CA PRO A 137 18.46 -34.34 -80.34
C PRO A 137 19.32 -35.62 -80.30
N PHE A 138 20.04 -35.88 -79.21
CA PHE A 138 21.07 -36.93 -79.19
C PHE A 138 20.59 -38.34 -78.81
N LEU A 139 19.32 -38.51 -78.40
CA LEU A 139 18.80 -39.83 -77.96
C LEU A 139 17.99 -40.58 -79.01
N HIS A 140 17.76 -40.01 -80.20
CA HIS A 140 16.96 -40.62 -81.27
C HIS A 140 17.77 -41.02 -82.52
N HIS A 141 19.06 -41.36 -82.37
CA HIS A 141 19.78 -42.02 -83.46
C HIS A 141 19.74 -43.55 -83.30
N HIS A 142 18.77 -44.15 -83.99
CA HIS A 142 18.96 -45.46 -84.58
C HIS A 142 20.19 -45.41 -85.49
N VAL A 143 21.28 -46.03 -85.06
CA VAL A 143 22.32 -46.51 -85.97
C VAL A 143 22.37 -48.03 -85.84
N GLY A 144 21.42 -48.68 -86.53
CA GLY A 144 21.72 -49.96 -87.14
C GLY A 144 22.43 -49.69 -88.45
N THR A 145 23.60 -50.31 -88.66
CA THR A 145 23.83 -51.39 -89.66
C THR A 145 25.32 -51.49 -90.00
N ALA A 146 25.91 -52.66 -89.68
CA ALA A 146 26.84 -53.53 -90.45
C ALA A 146 28.09 -52.91 -91.15
N PRO A 147 29.18 -53.68 -91.36
CA PRO A 147 29.19 -54.99 -92.03
C PRO A 147 29.36 -56.20 -91.12
#